data_AF-A0LQC5-F1
#
_entry.id   AF-A0LQC5-F1
#
_cell.length_a   1.000
_cell.length_b   1.000
_cell.length_c   1.000
_cell.angle_alpha   90.00
_cell.angle_beta   90.00
_cell.angle_gamma   90.00
#
_symmetry.space_group_name_H-M   'P 1'
#
loop_
_entity.id
_entity.type
_entity.pdbx_description
1 polymer ?
#
loop_
_entity_poly.entity_id
_entity_poly.type
_entity_poly.pdbx_seq_one_letter_code
_entity_poly.pdbx_strand_id
1 'polypeptide(L)'
;MEKWYAEDLKKFEIVTIFDVLMEYLKSGRIKVDPALHSELTTYHDPCNYGRKSLKAFGIGYFEEPRWIVRQCCPNFTEMYPNFEGNYCCGGGGGAWALPFREERVFYGRIKQRQIRNTKAKLVVTSCHNCRDQIMKSLRKEYDLDVEVKYIWELVADALILEPEKSEEE
;
A
#
# COMPACT_ATOMS: atom_id res chain seq x y z
N MET A 1 6.24 -7.20 -21.23
CA MET A 1 6.83 -6.02 -21.90
C MET A 1 7.94 -6.43 -22.86
N GLU A 2 8.74 -7.43 -22.52
CA GLU A 2 9.79 -8.00 -23.39
C GLU A 2 9.33 -8.33 -24.82
N LYS A 3 8.11 -8.86 -25.00
CA LYS A 3 7.57 -9.15 -26.35
C LYS A 3 7.33 -7.90 -27.21
N TRP A 4 6.92 -6.79 -26.60
CA TRP A 4 6.38 -5.62 -27.33
C TRP A 4 7.27 -4.37 -27.25
N TYR A 5 8.15 -4.28 -26.25
CA TYR A 5 8.95 -3.10 -25.91
C TYR A 5 10.40 -3.47 -25.54
N ALA A 6 10.96 -4.51 -26.19
CA ALA A 6 12.29 -5.02 -25.85
C ALA A 6 13.40 -3.96 -25.93
N GLU A 7 13.37 -3.09 -26.95
CA GLU A 7 14.39 -2.05 -27.13
C GLU A 7 14.25 -0.92 -26.10
N ASP A 8 13.03 -0.61 -25.66
CA ASP A 8 12.81 0.40 -24.62
C ASP A 8 13.33 -0.08 -23.26
N LEU A 9 13.16 -1.36 -22.95
CA LEU A 9 13.67 -1.98 -21.73
C LEU A 9 15.22 -2.01 -21.67
N LYS A 10 15.92 -1.81 -22.79
CA LYS A 10 17.38 -1.62 -22.79
C LYS A 10 17.80 -0.19 -22.42
N LYS A 11 16.89 0.78 -22.56
CA LYS A 11 17.16 2.21 -22.36
C LYS A 11 16.59 2.73 -21.04
N PHE A 12 15.48 2.16 -20.59
CA PHE A 12 14.76 2.61 -19.41
C PHE A 12 14.65 1.48 -18.39
N GLU A 13 15.04 1.79 -17.17
CA GLU A 13 14.77 0.95 -16.02
C GLU A 13 13.36 1.22 -15.50
N ILE A 14 12.62 0.16 -15.18
CA ILE A 14 11.30 0.26 -14.58
C ILE A 14 11.44 -0.14 -13.13
N VAL A 15 11.30 0.84 -12.25
CA VAL A 15 11.31 0.66 -10.80
C VAL A 15 9.90 0.81 -10.25
N THR A 16 9.62 0.09 -9.17
CA THR A 16 8.39 0.29 -8.41
C THR A 16 8.56 1.37 -7.36
N ILE A 17 7.45 1.85 -6.84
CA ILE A 17 7.48 2.75 -5.69
C ILE A 17 8.16 2.11 -4.47
N PHE A 18 8.14 0.79 -4.36
CA PHE A 18 8.83 0.10 -3.27
C PHE A 18 10.34 0.20 -3.42
N ASP A 19 10.86 -0.01 -4.63
CA ASP A 19 12.30 0.09 -4.92
C ASP A 19 12.82 1.49 -4.57
N VAL A 20 12.11 2.53 -5.02
CA VAL A 20 12.46 3.94 -4.74
C VAL A 20 12.43 4.24 -3.23
N LEU A 21 11.35 3.87 -2.53
CA LEU A 21 11.24 4.13 -1.10
C LEU A 21 12.30 3.36 -0.29
N MET A 22 12.57 2.11 -0.66
CA MET A 22 13.60 1.30 -0.01
C MET A 22 14.99 1.87 -0.26
N GLU A 23 15.30 2.29 -1.48
CA GLU A 23 16.57 2.95 -1.80
C GLU A 23 16.76 4.21 -0.94
N TYR A 24 15.75 5.07 -0.86
CA TYR A 24 15.86 6.34 -0.13
C TYR A 24 16.01 6.12 1.37
N LEU A 25 15.30 5.14 1.94
CA LEU A 25 15.41 4.78 3.36
C LEU A 25 16.75 4.10 3.67
N LYS A 26 17.21 3.16 2.84
CA LYS A 26 18.46 2.43 3.05
C LYS A 26 19.71 3.29 2.88
N SER A 27 19.68 4.21 1.91
CA SER A 27 20.78 5.16 1.69
C SER A 27 20.82 6.27 2.74
N GLY A 28 19.78 6.43 3.55
CA GLY A 28 19.62 7.55 4.48
C GLY A 28 19.32 8.87 3.79
N ARG A 29 19.00 8.86 2.48
CA ARG A 29 18.55 10.05 1.74
C ARG A 29 17.30 10.66 2.35
N ILE A 30 16.41 9.81 2.87
CA ILE A 30 15.33 10.24 3.75
C ILE A 30 15.46 9.53 5.09
N LYS A 31 15.05 10.21 6.16
CA LYS A 31 14.95 9.66 7.50
C LYS A 31 13.52 9.79 7.98
N VAL A 32 13.06 8.80 8.73
CA VAL A 32 11.69 8.74 9.24
C VAL A 32 11.68 8.64 10.76
N ASP A 33 10.70 9.28 11.38
CA ASP A 33 10.38 9.15 12.80
C ASP A 33 9.16 8.23 12.97
N PRO A 34 9.35 6.96 13.36
CA PRO A 34 8.24 6.03 13.55
C PRO A 34 7.32 6.40 14.71
N ALA A 35 7.71 7.32 15.60
CA ALA A 35 6.85 7.78 16.69
C ALA A 35 5.59 8.52 16.19
N LEU A 36 5.60 9.02 14.95
CA LEU A 36 4.48 9.72 14.33
C LEU A 36 3.31 8.80 13.95
N HIS A 37 3.52 7.48 13.88
CA HIS A 37 2.46 6.48 13.64
C HIS A 37 2.45 5.42 14.73
N SER A 38 1.99 5.80 15.92
CA SER A 38 1.98 4.89 17.08
C SER A 38 0.84 3.86 17.06
N GLU A 39 -0.18 4.00 16.21
CA GLU A 39 -1.30 3.09 16.22
C GLU A 39 -0.95 1.69 15.67
N LEU A 40 -1.73 0.69 16.09
CA LEU A 40 -1.61 -0.66 15.51
C LEU A 40 -1.92 -0.61 14.01
N THR A 41 -0.92 -0.99 13.21
CA THR A 41 -0.94 -0.87 11.76
C THR A 41 -0.96 -2.25 11.10
N THR A 42 -1.68 -2.39 9.98
CA THR A 42 -1.65 -3.58 9.13
C THR A 42 -1.40 -3.19 7.68
N TYR A 43 -0.80 -4.09 6.91
CA TYR A 43 -0.66 -3.93 5.45
C TYR A 43 -1.69 -4.76 4.68
N HIS A 44 -2.32 -4.16 3.67
CA HIS A 44 -3.13 -4.86 2.69
C HIS A 44 -2.35 -5.09 1.41
N ASP A 45 -1.91 -6.34 1.19
CA ASP A 45 -1.29 -6.81 -0.06
C ASP A 45 -2.25 -6.62 -1.25
N PRO A 46 -1.96 -5.70 -2.18
CA PRO A 46 -2.81 -5.49 -3.34
C PRO A 46 -2.61 -6.59 -4.37
N CYS A 47 -3.69 -7.01 -5.02
CA CYS A 47 -3.62 -8.06 -6.04
C CYS A 47 -2.79 -7.68 -7.28
N ASN A 48 -2.64 -6.39 -7.59
CA ASN A 48 -1.83 -5.91 -8.70
C ASN A 48 -0.33 -6.04 -8.41
N TYR A 49 0.12 -5.66 -7.22
CA TYR A 49 1.54 -5.75 -6.82
C TYR A 49 1.95 -7.16 -6.39
N GLY A 50 1.04 -7.93 -5.78
CA GLY A 50 1.30 -9.32 -5.44
C GLY A 50 1.10 -10.25 -6.64
N ARG A 51 -0.12 -10.80 -6.77
CA ARG A 51 -0.45 -11.85 -7.75
C ARG A 51 -0.23 -11.47 -9.21
N LYS A 52 -0.64 -10.27 -9.62
CA LYS A 52 -0.52 -9.87 -11.03
C LYS A 52 0.93 -9.64 -11.42
N SER A 53 1.74 -8.96 -10.60
CA SER A 53 3.18 -8.85 -10.84
C SER A 53 3.86 -10.21 -10.84
N LEU A 54 3.54 -11.08 -9.87
CA LEU A 54 4.11 -12.44 -9.81
C LEU A 54 3.83 -13.22 -11.11
N LYS A 55 2.58 -13.16 -11.60
CA LYS A 55 2.20 -13.82 -12.85
C LYS A 55 2.85 -13.19 -14.08
N ALA A 56 3.01 -11.87 -14.12
CA ALA A 56 3.46 -11.14 -15.30
C ALA A 56 4.99 -11.05 -15.42
N PHE A 57 5.69 -11.04 -14.29
CA PHE A 57 7.12 -10.73 -14.19
C PHE A 57 7.91 -11.76 -13.36
N GLY A 58 7.25 -12.78 -12.80
CA GLY A 58 7.90 -13.75 -11.91
C GLY A 58 8.22 -13.22 -10.51
N ILE A 59 7.86 -11.96 -10.21
CA ILE A 59 8.17 -11.28 -8.95
C ILE A 59 6.88 -10.66 -8.40
N GLY A 60 6.53 -10.99 -7.15
CA GLY A 60 5.43 -10.39 -6.42
C GLY A 60 5.95 -9.57 -5.25
N TYR A 61 5.42 -8.36 -5.08
CA TYR A 61 5.87 -7.44 -4.04
C TYR A 61 5.05 -7.67 -2.77
N PHE A 62 5.68 -8.31 -1.79
CA PHE A 62 5.04 -8.67 -0.53
C PHE A 62 5.91 -8.30 0.67
N GLU A 63 7.20 -8.62 0.64
CA GLU A 63 8.10 -8.32 1.76
C GLU A 63 8.55 -6.86 1.76
N GLU A 64 8.74 -6.28 0.58
CA GLU A 64 9.15 -4.89 0.35
C GLU A 64 8.23 -3.90 1.07
N PRO A 65 6.89 -3.94 0.86
CA PRO A 65 6.01 -3.04 1.60
C PRO A 65 6.03 -3.27 3.11
N ARG A 66 6.19 -4.51 3.58
CA ARG A 66 6.27 -4.81 5.02
C ARG A 66 7.53 -4.19 5.63
N TRP A 67 8.65 -4.31 4.92
CA TRP A 67 9.90 -3.70 5.35
C TRP A 67 9.76 -2.18 5.47
N ILE A 68 9.16 -1.52 4.46
CA ILE A 68 8.92 -0.06 4.47
C ILE A 68 8.00 0.34 5.63
N VAL A 69 6.87 -0.35 5.81
CA VAL A 69 5.91 -0.06 6.90
C VAL A 69 6.58 -0.17 8.26
N ARG A 70 7.43 -1.17 8.47
CA ARG A 70 8.18 -1.34 9.74
C ARG A 70 9.21 -0.24 10.01
N GLN A 71 9.61 0.55 9.00
CA GLN A 71 10.46 1.73 9.24
C GLN A 71 9.64 2.91 9.79
N CYS A 72 8.34 2.95 9.50
CA CYS A 72 7.47 4.08 9.83
C CYS A 72 6.52 3.79 11.00
N CYS A 73 6.28 2.52 11.34
CA CYS A 73 5.34 2.13 12.39
C CYS A 73 5.99 1.12 13.35
N PRO A 74 6.04 1.38 14.67
CA PRO A 74 6.55 0.44 15.65
C PRO A 74 5.58 -0.72 15.91
N ASN A 75 4.27 -0.51 15.72
CA ASN A 75 3.21 -1.47 16.02
C ASN A 75 2.61 -2.04 14.73
N PHE A 76 3.02 -3.24 14.33
CA PHE A 76 2.53 -3.89 13.12
C PHE A 76 1.90 -5.25 13.41
N THR A 77 0.75 -5.52 12.79
CA THR A 77 0.10 -6.83 12.76
C THR A 77 -0.14 -7.28 11.33
N GLU A 78 -0.01 -8.58 11.09
CA GLU A 78 -0.38 -9.17 9.81
C GLU A 78 -1.89 -9.30 9.66
N MET A 79 -2.34 -9.16 8.41
CA MET A 79 -3.66 -9.56 7.98
C MET A 79 -3.65 -11.05 7.63
N TYR A 80 -4.70 -11.82 7.95
CA TYR A 80 -4.76 -13.24 7.58
C TYR A 80 -6.01 -13.55 6.73
N PRO A 81 -5.89 -14.29 5.61
CA PRO A 81 -4.63 -14.66 4.93
C PRO A 81 -3.90 -13.44 4.33
N ASN A 82 -2.56 -13.50 4.26
CA ASN A 82 -1.70 -12.47 3.66
C ASN A 82 -1.04 -12.97 2.36
N PHE A 83 -0.15 -12.15 1.80
CA PHE A 83 0.63 -12.43 0.60
C PHE A 83 -0.29 -12.82 -0.58
N GLU A 84 0.03 -13.91 -1.27
CA GLU A 84 -0.74 -14.40 -2.40
C GLU A 84 -2.17 -14.80 -2.01
N GLY A 85 -2.36 -15.27 -0.77
CA GLY A 85 -3.65 -15.67 -0.22
C GLY A 85 -4.56 -14.51 0.14
N ASN A 86 -4.08 -13.26 0.10
CA ASN A 86 -4.86 -12.11 0.53
C ASN A 86 -6.11 -11.89 -0.33
N TYR A 87 -7.23 -11.54 0.32
CA TYR A 87 -8.48 -11.25 -0.37
C TYR A 87 -8.43 -9.92 -1.13
N CYS A 88 -9.12 -9.87 -2.27
CA CYS A 88 -9.28 -8.64 -3.05
C CYS A 88 -10.15 -7.63 -2.27
N CYS A 89 -9.87 -6.33 -2.40
CA CYS A 89 -10.71 -5.27 -1.84
C CYS A 89 -12.09 -5.14 -2.53
N GLY A 90 -12.20 -5.60 -3.79
CA GLY A 90 -13.39 -5.50 -4.63
C GLY A 90 -13.36 -4.34 -5.65
N GLY A 91 -12.47 -3.35 -5.51
CA GLY A 91 -12.45 -2.16 -6.37
C GLY A 91 -11.65 -2.29 -7.68
N GLY A 92 -10.95 -3.41 -7.91
CA GLY A 92 -10.10 -3.60 -9.09
C GLY A 92 -10.89 -3.90 -10.37
N GLY A 93 -10.18 -4.04 -11.50
CA GLY A 93 -10.77 -4.51 -12.77
C GLY A 93 -11.80 -3.57 -13.40
N GLY A 94 -11.77 -2.28 -13.03
CA GLY A 94 -12.76 -1.29 -13.47
C GLY A 94 -13.98 -1.16 -12.55
N ALA A 95 -14.14 -2.04 -11.55
CA ALA A 95 -15.32 -2.04 -10.68
C ALA A 95 -15.48 -0.73 -9.87
N TRP A 96 -14.38 -0.07 -9.51
CA TRP A 96 -14.44 1.24 -8.86
C TRP A 96 -14.94 2.36 -9.78
N ALA A 97 -14.53 2.35 -11.06
CA ALA A 97 -14.83 3.41 -12.02
C ALA A 97 -16.18 3.23 -12.73
N LEU A 98 -16.69 2.00 -12.77
CA LEU A 98 -17.95 1.62 -13.40
C LEU A 98 -19.08 1.53 -12.36
N PRO A 99 -20.37 1.46 -12.76
CA PRO A 99 -21.51 1.48 -11.85
C PRO A 99 -21.71 0.16 -11.06
N PHE A 100 -20.63 -0.51 -10.66
CA PHE A 100 -20.65 -1.78 -9.92
C PHE A 100 -20.51 -1.59 -8.41
N ARG A 101 -21.11 -0.53 -7.86
CA ARG A 101 -20.96 -0.18 -6.44
C ARG A 101 -21.46 -1.29 -5.53
N GLU A 102 -22.67 -1.79 -5.82
CA GLU A 102 -23.32 -2.80 -4.97
C GLU A 102 -22.50 -4.09 -4.94
N GLU A 103 -22.03 -4.54 -6.10
CA GLU A 103 -21.22 -5.74 -6.25
C GLU A 103 -19.87 -5.58 -5.56
N ARG A 104 -19.13 -4.48 -5.80
CA ARG A 104 -17.81 -4.31 -5.18
C ARG A 104 -17.88 -4.17 -3.67
N VAL A 105 -18.93 -3.54 -3.13
CA VAL A 105 -19.16 -3.45 -1.68
C VAL A 105 -19.57 -4.81 -1.12
N PHE A 106 -20.43 -5.54 -1.82
CA PHE A 106 -20.83 -6.89 -1.43
C PHE A 106 -19.62 -7.81 -1.37
N TYR A 107 -18.81 -7.91 -2.43
CA TYR A 107 -17.59 -8.74 -2.41
C TYR A 107 -16.57 -8.25 -1.36
N GLY A 108 -16.42 -6.94 -1.21
CA GLY A 108 -15.56 -6.32 -0.20
C GLY A 108 -15.93 -6.63 1.25
N ARG A 109 -17.11 -7.22 1.53
CA ARG A 109 -17.49 -7.70 2.86
C ARG A 109 -16.53 -8.74 3.44
N ILE A 110 -15.82 -9.47 2.60
CA ILE A 110 -14.79 -10.41 3.05
C ILE A 110 -13.55 -9.62 3.51
N LYS A 111 -13.12 -8.62 2.71
CA LYS A 111 -11.99 -7.76 3.04
C LYS A 111 -12.23 -6.96 4.32
N GLN A 112 -13.41 -6.38 4.52
CA GLN A 112 -13.69 -5.62 5.74
C GLN A 112 -13.57 -6.51 7.00
N ARG A 113 -14.06 -7.76 6.95
CA ARG A 113 -13.93 -8.70 8.07
C ARG A 113 -12.46 -9.00 8.35
N GLN A 114 -11.70 -9.18 7.28
CA GLN A 114 -10.28 -9.41 7.35
C GLN A 114 -9.53 -8.25 8.03
N ILE A 115 -9.85 -7.01 7.66
CA ILE A 115 -9.32 -5.79 8.30
C ILE A 115 -9.75 -5.71 9.76
N ARG A 116 -11.05 -5.93 10.06
CA ARG A 116 -11.57 -5.90 11.43
C ARG A 116 -10.86 -6.91 12.34
N ASN A 117 -10.55 -8.10 11.83
CA ASN A 117 -9.87 -9.14 12.58
C ASN A 117 -8.43 -8.77 12.97
N THR A 118 -7.77 -7.87 12.24
CA THR A 118 -6.42 -7.41 12.63
C THR A 118 -6.46 -6.49 13.84
N LYS A 119 -7.62 -5.87 14.14
CA LYS A 119 -7.79 -4.81 15.15
C LYS A 119 -6.93 -3.56 14.90
N ALA A 120 -6.28 -3.47 13.74
CA ALA A 120 -5.49 -2.32 13.37
C ALA A 120 -6.36 -1.07 13.27
N LYS A 121 -5.80 0.08 13.63
CA LYS A 121 -6.39 1.40 13.42
C LYS A 121 -5.88 2.06 12.15
N LEU A 122 -4.75 1.61 11.62
CA LEU A 122 -4.21 2.06 10.34
C LEU A 122 -4.07 0.89 9.37
N VAL A 123 -4.62 1.04 8.16
CA VAL A 123 -4.46 0.11 7.05
C VAL A 123 -3.62 0.79 5.98
N VAL A 124 -2.45 0.22 5.69
CA VAL A 124 -1.56 0.70 4.64
C VAL A 124 -1.75 -0.14 3.38
N THR A 125 -1.75 0.50 2.21
CA THR A 125 -1.80 -0.18 0.91
C THR A 125 -1.05 0.61 -0.15
N SER A 126 -0.54 -0.04 -1.20
CA SER A 126 0.14 0.64 -2.31
C SER A 126 -0.74 0.84 -3.54
N CYS A 127 -2.00 0.42 -3.52
CA CYS A 127 -2.88 0.46 -4.68
C CYS A 127 -4.01 1.47 -4.52
N HIS A 128 -4.17 2.35 -5.52
CA HIS A 128 -5.22 3.38 -5.53
C HIS A 128 -6.64 2.83 -5.39
N ASN A 129 -6.97 1.79 -6.17
CA ASN A 129 -8.28 1.15 -6.07
C ASN A 129 -8.51 0.52 -4.69
N CYS A 130 -7.46 -0.01 -4.06
CA CYS A 130 -7.57 -0.59 -2.74
C CYS A 130 -7.80 0.47 -1.66
N ARG A 131 -7.03 1.57 -1.69
CA ARG A 131 -7.22 2.67 -0.76
C ARG A 131 -8.63 3.23 -0.89
N ASP A 132 -9.04 3.61 -2.09
CA ASP A 132 -10.35 4.24 -2.30
C ASP A 132 -11.51 3.29 -1.96
N GLN A 133 -11.43 2.01 -2.34
CA GLN A 133 -12.43 1.01 -2.00
C GLN A 133 -12.58 0.86 -0.48
N ILE A 134 -11.47 0.72 0.25
CA ILE A 134 -11.52 0.55 1.70
C ILE A 134 -11.97 1.86 2.35
N MET A 135 -11.30 2.97 2.03
CA MET A 135 -11.49 4.28 2.65
C MET A 135 -12.87 4.88 2.40
N LYS A 136 -13.33 4.90 1.15
CA LYS A 136 -14.55 5.62 0.76
C LYS A 136 -15.80 4.73 0.75
N SER A 137 -15.64 3.40 0.75
CA SER A 137 -16.78 2.48 0.70
C SER A 137 -16.83 1.54 1.90
N LEU A 138 -15.85 0.64 2.06
CA LEU A 138 -15.95 -0.38 3.12
C LEU A 138 -15.99 0.20 4.52
N ARG A 139 -15.26 1.30 4.78
CA ARG A 139 -15.34 2.03 6.05
C ARG A 139 -16.75 2.49 6.38
N LYS A 140 -17.41 3.18 5.45
CA LYS A 140 -18.75 3.73 5.64
C LYS A 140 -19.82 2.66 5.70
N GLU A 141 -19.77 1.68 4.79
CA GLU A 141 -20.80 0.64 4.65
C GLU A 141 -20.79 -0.38 5.78
N TYR A 142 -19.62 -0.62 6.39
CA TYR A 142 -19.47 -1.63 7.45
C TYR A 142 -19.01 -1.04 8.78
N ASP A 143 -19.00 0.29 8.93
CA ASP A 143 -18.55 0.97 10.16
C ASP A 143 -17.15 0.50 10.60
N LEU A 144 -16.18 0.57 9.69
CA LEU A 144 -14.78 0.26 10.03
C LEU A 144 -14.07 1.52 10.53
N ASP A 145 -13.75 1.49 11.81
CA ASP A 145 -12.92 2.49 12.48
C ASP A 145 -11.43 2.25 12.21
N VAL A 146 -11.02 2.53 10.97
CA VAL A 146 -9.64 2.46 10.50
C VAL A 146 -9.31 3.67 9.63
N GLU A 147 -8.12 4.25 9.78
CA GLU A 147 -7.52 5.12 8.78
C GLU A 147 -6.93 4.27 7.64
N VAL A 148 -6.88 4.82 6.43
CA VAL A 148 -6.30 4.12 5.27
C VAL A 148 -5.33 5.05 4.56
N LYS A 149 -4.06 4.66 4.53
CA LYS A 149 -2.99 5.44 3.88
C LYS A 149 -2.37 4.71 2.72
N TYR A 150 -1.87 5.48 1.76
CA TYR A 150 -0.88 4.95 0.84
C TYR A 150 0.44 4.66 1.55
N ILE A 151 1.24 3.74 1.01
CA ILE A 151 2.56 3.47 1.57
C ILE A 151 3.51 4.68 1.46
N TRP A 152 3.41 5.47 0.40
CA TRP A 152 4.20 6.71 0.26
C TRP A 152 3.66 7.85 1.12
N GLU A 153 2.35 7.88 1.39
CA GLU A 153 1.72 8.82 2.34
C GLU A 153 2.20 8.52 3.77
N LEU A 154 2.25 7.23 4.14
CA LEU A 154 2.85 6.79 5.41
C LEU A 154 4.30 7.27 5.55
N VAL A 155 5.14 7.05 4.54
CA VAL A 155 6.54 7.49 4.57
C VAL A 155 6.63 9.01 4.65
N ALA A 156 5.85 9.74 3.85
CA ALA A 156 5.84 11.19 3.82
C ALA A 156 5.48 11.81 5.18
N ASP A 157 4.44 11.28 5.83
CA ASP A 157 4.01 11.73 7.15
C ASP A 157 5.06 11.47 8.23
N ALA A 158 5.92 10.47 8.04
CA ALA A 158 6.98 10.12 8.97
C ALA A 158 8.29 10.88 8.71
N LEU A 159 8.41 11.69 7.65
CA LEU A 159 9.67 12.34 7.27
C LEU A 159 10.18 13.28 8.37
N ILE A 160 11.44 13.11 8.74
CA ILE A 160 12.18 14.10 9.53
C ILE A 160 12.66 15.18 8.57
N LEU A 161 11.97 16.32 8.57
CA LEU A 161 12.39 17.49 7.82
C LEU A 161 13.51 18.20 8.58
N GLU A 162 14.67 18.35 7.96
CA GLU A 162 15.67 19.28 8.47
C GLU A 162 15.09 20.69 8.36
N PRO A 163 15.28 21.57 9.36
CA PRO A 163 14.84 22.94 9.24
C PRO A 163 15.47 23.54 7.98
N GLU A 164 14.65 24.15 7.13
CA GLU A 164 15.13 24.92 5.99
C GLU A 164 16.24 25.85 6.49
N LYS A 165 17.43 25.76 5.90
CA LYS A 165 18.40 26.86 6.03
C LYS A 165 17.68 28.06 5.44
N SER A 166 17.26 28.99 6.28
CA SER A 166 16.77 30.28 5.83
C SER A 166 17.78 30.83 4.84
N GLU A 167 17.37 31.00 3.58
CA GLU A 167 18.10 31.81 2.62
C GLU A 167 18.03 33.25 3.15
N GLU A 168 18.96 33.60 4.03
CA GLU A 168 19.30 34.98 4.34
C GLU A 168 20.09 35.51 3.13
N GLU A 169 19.38 36.22 2.23
CA GLU A 169 19.94 37.30 1.40
C GLU A 169 19.24 38.62 1.72
#